data_AF-A0A251XPL3-F1
#
_entry.id   AF-A0A251XPL3-F1
#
_cell.length_a   1.000
_cell.length_b   1.000
_cell.length_c   1.000
_cell.angle_alpha   90.00
_cell.angle_beta   90.00
_cell.angle_gamma   90.00
#
_symmetry.space_group_name_H-M   'P 1'
#
loop_
_entity.id
_entity.type
_entity.pdbx_description
1 polymer ?
#
loop_
_entity_poly.entity_id
_entity_poly.type
_entity_poly.pdbx_seq_one_letter_code
_entity_poly.pdbx_strand_id
1 'polypeptide(L)'
;MVQLYARDVQGSVTRPVAQLLGYLRLDLAAGESARVQFEVPTTRLAFTDPRYRRIVEPGAVELWVGPSSAVKETEAAIAITGPVHHVTIQDERYVRTSVEPVGASAGAPAVPERVLEPS
;
A
#
# COMPACT_ATOMS: atom_id res chain seq x y z
N MET A 1 -6.67 -7.56 -7.09
CA MET A 1 -6.73 -6.87 -5.79
C MET A 1 -5.32 -6.44 -5.44
N VAL A 2 -5.14 -5.20 -4.98
CA VAL A 2 -3.86 -4.62 -4.58
C VAL A 2 -3.88 -4.42 -3.07
N GLN A 3 -2.84 -4.85 -2.35
CA GLN A 3 -2.75 -4.71 -0.90
C GLN A 3 -1.41 -4.08 -0.53
N LEU A 4 -1.43 -3.08 0.36
CA LEU A 4 -0.25 -2.40 0.88
C LEU A 4 0.03 -2.87 2.30
N TYR A 5 1.25 -3.32 2.53
CA TYR A 5 1.75 -3.81 3.80
C TYR A 5 2.91 -2.99 4.32
N ALA A 6 3.06 -2.99 5.63
CA ALA A 6 4.24 -2.47 6.31
C ALA A 6 4.78 -3.46 7.35
N ARG A 7 6.08 -3.38 7.55
CA ARG A 7 6.79 -3.99 8.66
C ARG A 7 7.76 -2.96 9.20
N ASP A 8 7.75 -2.79 10.50
CA ASP A 8 8.77 -1.97 11.12
C ASP A 8 9.94 -2.85 11.57
N VAL A 9 11.14 -2.46 11.12
CA VAL A 9 12.39 -3.22 11.20
C VAL A 9 13.05 -3.07 12.57
N GLN A 10 12.84 -1.93 13.25
CA GLN A 10 13.47 -1.61 14.52
C GLN A 10 12.40 -1.18 15.53
N GLY A 11 11.89 -2.16 16.27
CA GLY A 11 10.90 -1.91 17.32
C GLY A 11 11.48 -2.05 18.70
N SER A 12 11.20 -1.05 19.53
CA SER A 12 11.35 -1.15 20.99
C SER A 12 10.51 -2.30 21.59
N VAL A 13 9.53 -2.80 20.82
CA VAL A 13 8.72 -4.00 21.12
C VAL A 13 8.58 -4.88 19.87
N THR A 14 8.30 -6.17 20.08
CA THR A 14 7.95 -7.10 19.01
C THR A 14 6.68 -6.64 18.28
N ARG A 15 6.73 -6.60 16.95
CA ARG A 15 5.61 -6.16 16.09
C ARG A 15 5.30 -7.18 15.00
N PRO A 16 4.12 -7.11 14.36
CA PRO A 16 3.74 -8.03 13.29
C PRO A 16 4.79 -8.05 12.16
N VAL A 17 5.05 -9.23 11.61
CA VAL A 17 5.92 -9.40 10.44
C VAL A 17 5.33 -8.72 9.21
N ALA A 18 4.00 -8.60 9.15
CA ALA A 18 3.27 -7.87 8.12
C ALA A 18 2.02 -7.22 8.71
N GLN A 19 1.86 -5.92 8.50
CA GLN A 19 0.67 -5.16 8.87
C GLN A 19 0.00 -4.63 7.62
N LEU A 20 -1.26 -5.03 7.37
CA LEU A 20 -2.05 -4.49 6.26
C LEU A 20 -2.39 -3.02 6.54
N LEU A 21 -1.90 -2.12 5.71
CA LEU A 21 -2.15 -0.69 5.81
C LEU A 21 -3.42 -0.30 5.05
N GLY A 22 -3.59 -0.82 3.84
CA GLY A 22 -4.73 -0.56 2.97
C GLY A 22 -4.84 -1.61 1.86
N TYR A 23 -6.00 -1.69 1.22
CA TYR A 23 -6.24 -2.57 0.08
C TYR A 23 -7.26 -1.95 -0.86
N LEU A 24 -7.20 -2.36 -2.12
CA LEU A 24 -8.15 -1.95 -3.13
C LEU A 24 -8.44 -3.09 -4.10
N ARG A 25 -9.72 -3.29 -4.39
CA ARG A 25 -10.15 -4.12 -5.52
C ARG A 25 -10.38 -3.20 -6.71
N LEU A 26 -9.76 -3.55 -7.83
CA LEU A 26 -9.93 -2.90 -9.12
C LEU A 26 -10.38 -3.95 -10.12
N ASP A 27 -11.34 -3.58 -10.95
CA ASP A 27 -11.70 -4.31 -12.15
C ASP A 27 -11.14 -3.49 -13.33
N LEU A 28 -10.21 -4.08 -14.08
CA LEU A 28 -9.56 -3.48 -15.25
C LEU A 28 -9.85 -4.36 -16.46
N ALA A 29 -10.22 -3.77 -17.60
CA ALA A 29 -10.32 -4.51 -18.84
C ALA A 29 -8.93 -4.90 -19.37
N ALA A 30 -8.89 -5.79 -20.36
CA ALA A 30 -7.66 -6.18 -21.01
C ALA A 30 -6.95 -4.95 -21.62
N GLY A 31 -5.68 -4.75 -21.27
CA GLY A 31 -4.88 -3.62 -21.74
C GLY A 31 -5.07 -2.32 -20.96
N GLU A 32 -6.01 -2.25 -20.01
CA GLU A 32 -6.15 -1.09 -19.14
C GLU A 32 -5.11 -1.09 -18.01
N SER A 33 -4.83 0.10 -17.48
CA SER A 33 -3.94 0.29 -16.35
C SER A 33 -4.44 1.45 -15.49
N ALA A 34 -4.21 1.36 -14.19
CA ALA A 34 -4.55 2.40 -13.25
C ALA A 34 -3.44 2.59 -12.22
N ARG A 35 -3.27 3.83 -11.77
CA ARG A 35 -2.43 4.21 -10.65
C ARG A 35 -3.30 4.22 -9.40
N VAL A 36 -2.93 3.40 -8.43
CA VAL A 36 -3.52 3.41 -7.10
C VAL A 36 -2.61 4.20 -6.18
N GLN A 37 -3.17 5.18 -5.48
CA GLN A 37 -2.45 5.93 -4.46
C GLN A 37 -3.07 5.66 -3.10
N PHE A 38 -2.22 5.28 -2.14
CA PHE A 38 -2.58 5.14 -0.73
C PHE A 38 -1.95 6.31 0.06
N GLU A 39 -2.79 7.13 0.65
CA GLU A 39 -2.37 8.14 1.63
C GLU A 39 -2.47 7.52 3.03
N VAL A 40 -1.32 7.12 3.57
CA VAL A 40 -1.25 6.40 4.84
C VAL A 40 -0.76 7.33 5.94
N PRO A 41 -1.59 7.67 6.95
CA PRO A 41 -1.10 8.40 8.11
C PRO A 41 -0.17 7.51 8.94
N THR A 42 0.92 8.09 9.46
CA THR A 42 1.92 7.38 10.28
C THR A 42 1.32 6.73 11.52
N THR A 43 0.18 7.23 12.01
CA THR A 43 -0.60 6.61 13.11
C THR A 43 -1.05 5.18 12.82
N ARG A 44 -1.12 4.75 11.54
CA ARG A 44 -1.36 3.35 11.18
C ARG A 44 -0.25 2.45 11.70
N LEU A 45 0.98 2.96 11.83
CA LEU A 45 2.15 2.25 12.34
C LEU A 45 2.35 2.41 13.84
N ALA A 46 1.49 3.15 14.52
CA ALA A 46 1.59 3.29 15.96
C ALA A 46 1.49 1.92 16.64
N PHE A 47 2.04 1.79 17.84
CA PHE A 47 1.79 0.67 18.77
C PHE A 47 1.45 1.21 20.18
N THR A 48 1.15 0.33 21.13
CA THR A 48 0.94 0.72 22.53
C THR A 48 2.23 0.44 23.30
N ASP A 49 2.81 1.47 23.90
CA ASP A 49 4.04 1.36 24.69
C ASP A 49 3.80 0.65 26.04
N PRO A 50 4.86 0.25 26.79
CA PRO A 50 4.71 -0.36 28.12
C PRO A 50 4.04 0.53 29.17
N ARG A 51 3.85 1.83 28.90
CA ARG A 51 3.14 2.78 29.75
C ARG A 51 1.67 2.96 29.30
N TYR A 52 1.16 2.07 28.44
CA TYR A 52 -0.20 2.07 27.91
C TYR A 52 -0.55 3.30 27.06
N ARG A 53 0.44 3.89 26.39
CA ARG A 53 0.23 5.05 25.50
C ARG A 53 0.38 4.64 24.05
N ARG A 54 -0.52 5.14 23.21
CA ARG A 54 -0.45 4.97 21.75
C ARG A 54 0.62 5.91 21.18
N ILE A 55 1.68 5.36 20.61
CA ILE A 55 2.81 6.16 20.09
C ILE A 55 3.27 5.70 18.69
N VAL A 56 3.90 6.62 17.95
CA VAL A 56 4.72 6.33 16.78
C VAL A 56 6.16 6.68 17.12
N GLU A 57 7.07 5.72 16.96
CA GLU A 57 8.50 5.93 17.15
C GLU A 57 9.18 6.21 15.79
N PRO A 58 10.26 7.01 15.77
CA PRO A 58 11.13 7.07 14.59
C PRO A 58 11.79 5.71 14.35
N GLY A 59 11.98 5.35 13.08
CA GLY A 59 12.49 4.03 12.73
C GLY A 59 12.35 3.69 11.26
N ALA A 60 13.03 2.61 10.85
CA ALA A 60 12.97 2.10 9.49
C ALA A 60 11.72 1.24 9.28
N VAL A 61 11.00 1.49 8.19
CA VAL A 61 9.79 0.77 7.81
C VAL A 61 9.98 0.20 6.41
N GLU A 62 9.85 -1.11 6.31
CA GLU A 62 9.69 -1.81 5.04
C GLU A 62 8.22 -1.73 4.62
N LEU A 63 8.00 -1.35 3.37
CA LEU A 63 6.70 -1.32 2.71
C LEU A 63 6.72 -2.28 1.53
N TRP A 64 5.60 -2.93 1.28
CA TRP A 64 5.44 -3.67 0.02
C TRP A 64 4.00 -3.74 -0.44
N VAL A 65 3.85 -3.97 -1.74
CA VAL A 65 2.57 -4.24 -2.38
C VAL A 65 2.58 -5.65 -2.95
N GLY A 66 1.44 -6.33 -2.85
CA GLY A 66 1.23 -7.63 -3.48
C GLY A 66 -0.21 -8.13 -3.32
N PRO A 67 -0.51 -9.32 -3.85
CA PRO A 67 -1.83 -9.94 -3.76
C PRO A 67 -2.11 -10.58 -2.38
N SER A 68 -1.07 -10.74 -1.55
CA SER A 68 -1.13 -11.27 -0.19
C SER A 68 0.04 -10.77 0.65
N SER A 69 0.01 -10.98 1.97
CA SER A 69 1.10 -10.57 2.87
C SER A 69 2.42 -11.29 2.62
N ALA A 70 2.38 -12.51 2.07
CA ALA A 70 3.55 -13.35 1.81
C ALA A 70 4.24 -13.06 0.47
N VAL A 71 3.56 -12.38 -0.45
CA VAL A 71 4.08 -12.08 -1.79
C VAL A 71 4.40 -10.60 -1.89
N LYS A 72 5.66 -10.27 -2.11
CA LYS A 72 6.14 -8.90 -2.28
C LYS A 72 6.45 -8.65 -3.76
N GLU A 73 5.52 -8.03 -4.49
CA GLU A 73 5.72 -7.71 -5.91
C GLU A 73 6.53 -6.43 -6.11
N THR A 74 6.38 -5.48 -5.19
CA THR A 74 7.16 -4.24 -5.16
C THR A 74 7.43 -3.88 -3.72
N GLU A 75 8.67 -3.52 -3.42
CA GLU A 75 9.14 -3.18 -2.08
C GLU A 75 9.72 -1.77 -2.06
N ALA A 76 9.59 -1.11 -0.92
CA ALA A 76 10.23 0.16 -0.62
C ALA A 76 10.64 0.18 0.86
N ALA A 77 11.67 0.95 1.17
CA ALA A 77 12.05 1.23 2.56
C ALA A 77 11.97 2.73 2.80
N ILE A 78 11.39 3.11 3.93
CA ILE A 78 11.31 4.50 4.38
C ILE A 78 11.81 4.61 5.82
N ALA A 79 12.11 5.82 6.26
CA ALA A 79 12.38 6.13 7.66
C ALA A 79 11.35 7.12 8.19
N ILE A 80 10.71 6.79 9.31
CA ILE A 80 9.98 7.75 10.12
C ILE A 80 11.02 8.55 10.91
N THR A 81 11.01 9.86 10.76
CA THR A 81 11.97 10.76 11.40
C THR A 81 11.28 11.69 12.39
N GLY A 82 12.05 12.22 13.35
CA GLY A 82 11.56 13.15 14.36
C GLY A 82 11.44 12.51 15.74
N PRO A 83 10.87 13.23 16.72
CA PRO A 83 10.64 12.69 18.06
C PRO A 83 9.52 11.65 18.08
N VAL A 84 9.41 10.90 19.18
CA VAL A 84 8.26 10.04 19.43
C VAL A 84 6.97 10.87 19.42
N HIS A 85 6.02 10.46 18.59
CA HIS A 85 4.71 11.10 18.50
C HIS A 85 3.69 10.39 19.38
N HIS A 86 2.96 11.15 20.20
CA HIS A 86 1.86 10.65 21.01
C HIS A 86 0.56 10.79 20.23
N VAL A 87 -0.08 9.66 19.90
CA VAL A 87 -1.30 9.66 19.12
C VAL A 87 -2.48 10.13 19.99
N THR A 88 -3.19 11.13 19.48
CA THR A 88 -4.35 11.79 20.06
C THR A 88 -5.59 11.53 19.20
N ILE A 89 -6.76 11.98 19.66
CA ILE A 89 -8.00 11.88 18.87
C ILE A 89 -7.98 12.71 17.58
N GLN A 90 -7.14 13.75 17.51
CA GLN A 90 -7.06 14.67 16.37
C GLN A 90 -6.25 14.12 15.21
N ASP A 91 -5.43 13.09 15.44
CA ASP A 91 -4.62 12.51 14.38
C ASP A 91 -5.47 11.75 13.37
N GLU A 92 -5.13 11.92 12.09
CA GLU A 92 -5.73 11.15 11.01
C GLU A 92 -5.41 9.66 11.19
N ARG A 93 -6.42 8.79 11.01
CA ARG A 93 -6.30 7.33 11.21
C ARG A 93 -6.67 6.50 10.00
N TYR A 94 -7.35 7.11 9.04
CA TYR A 94 -7.89 6.39 7.89
C TYR A 94 -6.92 6.51 6.73
N VAL A 95 -6.63 5.37 6.10
CA VAL A 95 -5.93 5.36 4.83
C VAL A 95 -6.90 5.82 3.76
N ARG A 96 -6.57 6.91 3.08
CA ARG A 96 -7.31 7.33 1.89
C ARG A 96 -6.73 6.63 0.69
N THR A 97 -7.61 6.24 -0.24
CA THR A 97 -7.22 5.57 -1.47
C THR A 97 -7.84 6.31 -2.65
N SER A 98 -7.03 6.64 -3.64
CA SER A 98 -7.48 7.19 -4.92
C SER A 98 -6.99 6.34 -6.08
N VAL A 99 -7.71 6.41 -7.18
CA VAL A 99 -7.44 5.65 -8.41
C VAL A 99 -7.48 6.60 -9.58
N GLU A 100 -6.41 6.60 -10.35
CA GLU A 100 -6.31 7.38 -11.58
C GLU A 100 -6.06 6.42 -12.75
N PRO A 101 -6.89 6.43 -13.80
CA PRO A 101 -6.58 5.69 -15.02
C PRO A 101 -5.24 6.15 -15.58
N VAL A 102 -4.36 5.20 -15.90
CA VAL A 102 -3.14 5.50 -16.64
C VAL A 102 -3.51 5.33 -18.10
N GLY A 103 -3.60 6.45 -18.83
CA GLY A 103 -3.81 6.41 -20.27
C GLY A 103 -2.78 5.47 -20.90
N ALA A 104 -3.22 4.61 -21.82
CA ALA A 104 -2.36 3.65 -22.46
C ALA A 104 -1.13 4.37 -23.04
N SER A 105 0.07 4.04 -22.57
CA SER A 105 1.26 4.36 -23.33
C SER A 105 1.12 3.63 -24.66
N ALA A 106 0.93 4.39 -25.75
CA ALA A 106 0.79 3.84 -27.09
C ALA A 106 1.98 2.91 -27.38
N GLY A 107 1.73 1.61 -27.51
CA GLY A 107 2.83 0.65 -27.65
C GLY A 107 2.43 -0.82 -27.68
N ALA A 108 1.56 -1.23 -28.61
CA ALA A 108 1.65 -2.47 -29.40
C ALA A 108 0.35 -2.67 -30.23
N PRO A 109 0.43 -3.20 -31.46
CA PRO A 109 -0.62 -3.06 -32.46
C PRO A 109 -1.83 -3.94 -32.18
N ALA A 110 -2.99 -3.47 -32.63
CA ALA A 110 -4.19 -4.26 -32.76
C ALA A 110 -3.89 -5.57 -33.51
N VAL A 111 -4.15 -6.70 -32.88
CA VAL A 111 -4.24 -7.98 -33.56
C VAL A 111 -5.53 -7.93 -34.39
N PRO A 112 -5.49 -7.99 -35.74
CA PRO A 112 -6.72 -8.02 -36.51
C PRO A 112 -7.45 -9.34 -36.23
N GLU A 113 -8.64 -9.24 -35.64
CA GLU A 113 -9.58 -10.33 -35.48
C GLU A 113 -9.97 -10.83 -36.88
N ARG A 114 -9.43 -11.99 -37.30
CA ARG A 114 -9.94 -12.71 -38.47
C ARG A 114 -11.18 -13.47 -38.04
N VAL A 115 -12.35 -12.93 -38.35
CA VAL A 115 -13.60 -13.70 -38.36
C VAL A 115 -13.84 -14.19 -39.80
N LEU A 116 -13.90 -15.51 -39.93
CA LEU A 116 -14.33 -16.22 -41.13
C LEU A 116 -15.86 -16.16 -41.22
N GLU A 117 -16.40 -15.66 -42.33
CA GLU A 117 -17.81 -15.80 -42.68
C GLU A 117 -18.10 -17.20 -43.24
N PRO A 118 -19.18 -17.87 -42.81
CA PRO A 118 -19.81 -18.94 -43.58
C PRO A 118 -20.98 -18.40 -44.43
N SER A 119 -20.98 -18.90 -45.68
CA SER A 119 -21.80 -18.65 -46.88
C SER A 119 -23.25 -18.20 -46.76
#